data_AF-A0A1Q4WKB1-F1
#
_entry.id   AF-A0A1Q4WKB1-F1
#
_cell.length_a   1.000
_cell.length_b   1.000
_cell.length_c   1.000
_cell.angle_alpha   90.00
_cell.angle_beta   90.00
_cell.angle_gamma   90.00
#
_symmetry.space_group_name_H-M   'P 1'
#
loop_
_entity.id
_entity.type
_entity.pdbx_description
1 polymer ?
#
loop_
_entity_poly.entity_id
_entity_poly.type
_entity_poly.pdbx_seq_one_letter_code
_entity_poly.pdbx_strand_id
1 'polypeptide(L)'
;MTEHQLPQGFETLAIHAGQEADPQTGAVVTPIYQVSTYKQDGVGGLRGGYEYSRSANPTRTALEECLAALEGGARGLAFASGLAAEDTLLRTILKPGDHIVIPNDAYGGTFRLFAKVLTRWGVEFSVANTQDLATVREALRPNTRAVWVETPSNPLLGITDLTALAEIAHGAGALLVVDNTFASPYLQQPIALGADAVVHSTTKYMGGHSDVVGGALVLAEAGLGEEVAYHQNAMGAVSGPFDAWLVLRGIKTLGVRMDRHSANAEKVAELLASHPKVSQVLYPGLPEHPGHDIAAKQMKAFGGMVSFRVAGGEEAAVEVCNRAQLFTLGESLGGVESLIEHPGRMTHASVAGSALEVPSDLVRVSVGIESIDDLLADLKQALG
;
A
#
# COMPACT_ATOMS: atom_id res chain seq x y z
N MET A 1 7.20 -38.76 0.34
CA MET A 1 7.94 -37.84 1.22
C MET A 1 6.88 -36.98 1.88
N THR A 2 6.81 -36.97 3.21
CA THR A 2 5.89 -36.11 3.96
C THR A 2 6.19 -34.66 3.58
N GLU A 3 5.20 -33.95 3.02
CA GLU A 3 5.25 -32.50 2.87
C GLU A 3 5.55 -31.92 4.25
N HIS A 4 6.79 -31.45 4.46
CA HIS A 4 7.09 -30.63 5.61
C HIS A 4 6.29 -29.34 5.41
N GLN A 5 5.18 -29.18 6.12
CA GLN A 5 4.50 -27.89 6.22
C GLN A 5 5.54 -26.87 6.67
N LEU A 6 5.85 -25.93 5.76
CA LEU A 6 6.81 -24.87 6.05
C LEU A 6 6.31 -24.06 7.25
N PRO A 7 7.22 -23.61 8.15
CA PRO A 7 6.84 -22.71 9.24
C PRO A 7 6.14 -21.46 8.69
N GLN A 8 5.06 -21.03 9.35
CA GLN A 8 4.20 -19.93 8.87
C GLN A 8 4.64 -18.52 9.33
N GLY A 9 5.86 -18.36 9.84
CA GLY A 9 6.36 -17.04 10.23
C GLY A 9 6.47 -16.10 9.03
N PHE A 10 6.13 -14.81 9.20
CA PHE A 10 6.12 -13.84 8.11
C PHE A 10 7.45 -13.79 7.34
N GLU A 11 8.57 -13.70 8.06
CA GLU A 11 9.91 -13.62 7.47
C GLU A 11 10.25 -14.90 6.70
N THR A 12 9.75 -16.05 7.15
CA THR A 12 9.92 -17.33 6.44
C THR A 12 9.10 -17.33 5.15
N LEU A 13 7.85 -16.90 5.20
CA LEU A 13 6.98 -16.78 4.02
C LEU A 13 7.55 -15.79 3.00
N ALA A 14 8.03 -14.63 3.44
CA ALA A 14 8.63 -13.60 2.58
C ALA A 14 9.84 -14.11 1.78
N ILE A 15 10.55 -15.11 2.31
CA ILE A 15 11.72 -15.71 1.67
C ILE A 15 11.34 -16.90 0.77
N HIS A 16 10.35 -17.69 1.17
CA HIS A 16 10.13 -19.03 0.60
C HIS A 16 8.79 -19.25 -0.11
N ALA A 17 7.73 -18.49 0.20
CA ALA A 17 6.44 -18.68 -0.44
C ALA A 17 6.51 -18.32 -1.94
N GLY A 18 6.10 -19.25 -2.81
CA GLY A 18 6.17 -19.13 -4.26
C GLY A 18 7.58 -19.10 -4.85
N GLN A 19 8.59 -19.52 -4.07
CA GLN A 19 10.01 -19.39 -4.40
C GLN A 19 10.78 -20.68 -4.15
N GLU A 20 10.16 -21.83 -4.42
CA GLU A 20 10.85 -23.13 -4.39
C GLU A 20 12.04 -23.16 -5.36
N ALA A 21 13.06 -23.96 -5.02
CA ALA A 21 14.21 -24.12 -5.90
C ALA A 21 13.79 -24.71 -7.25
N ASP A 22 14.30 -24.14 -8.34
CA ASP A 22 13.93 -24.53 -9.70
C ASP A 22 14.17 -26.04 -9.91
N PRO A 23 13.15 -26.84 -10.28
CA PRO A 23 13.28 -28.29 -10.40
C PRO A 23 14.20 -28.73 -11.53
N GLN A 24 14.47 -27.87 -12.52
CA GLN A 24 15.33 -28.19 -13.65
C GLN A 24 16.83 -28.04 -13.32
N THR A 25 17.20 -26.97 -12.62
CA THR A 25 18.60 -26.57 -12.40
C THR A 25 19.02 -26.54 -10.93
N GLY A 26 18.06 -26.51 -10.00
CA GLY A 26 18.29 -26.32 -8.57
C GLY A 26 18.55 -24.86 -8.18
N ALA A 27 18.26 -23.88 -9.05
CA ALA A 27 18.42 -22.47 -8.73
C ALA A 27 17.60 -22.09 -7.49
N VAL A 28 18.28 -21.60 -6.44
CA VAL A 28 17.68 -21.27 -5.14
C VAL A 28 16.92 -19.93 -5.12
N VAL A 29 17.00 -19.17 -6.21
CA VAL A 29 16.25 -17.93 -6.42
C VAL A 29 15.49 -18.08 -7.72
N THR A 30 14.23 -17.64 -7.74
CA THR A 30 13.37 -17.62 -8.92
C THR A 30 14.12 -17.01 -10.13
N PRO A 31 14.29 -17.76 -11.23
CA PRO A 31 14.87 -17.23 -12.46
C PRO A 31 14.03 -16.10 -13.05
N ILE A 32 14.68 -15.19 -13.77
CA ILE A 32 13.99 -14.13 -14.50
C ILE A 32 13.60 -14.66 -15.88
N TYR A 33 12.33 -15.00 -16.06
CA TYR A 33 11.78 -15.44 -17.35
C TYR A 33 11.47 -14.22 -18.24
N GLN A 34 12.53 -13.61 -18.80
CA GLN A 34 12.46 -12.47 -19.73
C GLN A 34 12.07 -12.91 -21.15
N VAL A 35 10.91 -13.54 -21.27
CA VAL A 35 10.36 -14.05 -22.54
C VAL A 35 8.89 -13.65 -22.68
N SER A 36 8.41 -13.51 -23.92
CA SER A 36 7.00 -13.18 -24.18
C SER A 36 6.10 -14.40 -24.35
N THR A 37 6.63 -15.53 -24.82
CA THR A 37 5.84 -16.72 -25.16
C THR A 37 6.61 -18.01 -24.84
N TYR A 38 5.86 -19.09 -24.67
CA TYR A 38 6.36 -20.40 -24.26
C TYR A 38 6.02 -21.46 -25.31
N LYS A 39 6.94 -22.41 -25.53
CA LYS A 39 6.70 -23.55 -26.42
C LYS A 39 5.58 -24.43 -25.85
N GLN A 40 4.65 -24.84 -26.72
CA GLN A 40 3.63 -25.84 -26.43
C GLN A 40 4.01 -27.23 -26.98
N ASP A 41 3.47 -28.28 -26.37
CA ASP A 41 3.57 -29.69 -26.80
C ASP A 41 2.32 -30.09 -27.60
N GLY A 42 2.30 -29.71 -28.88
CA GLY A 42 1.08 -29.75 -29.68
C GLY A 42 0.18 -28.53 -29.40
N VAL A 43 -0.84 -28.34 -30.24
CA VAL A 43 -1.75 -27.18 -30.12
C VAL A 43 -2.55 -27.30 -28.82
N GLY A 44 -2.41 -26.32 -27.92
CA GLY A 44 -3.07 -26.29 -26.61
C GLY A 44 -2.36 -27.10 -25.51
N GLY A 45 -1.27 -27.79 -25.82
CA GLY A 45 -0.48 -28.56 -24.86
C GLY A 45 0.47 -27.68 -24.06
N LEU A 46 -0.06 -26.92 -23.10
CA LEU A 46 0.74 -25.97 -22.30
C LEU A 46 1.74 -26.69 -21.38
N ARG A 47 2.91 -26.09 -21.19
CA ARG A 47 3.92 -26.57 -20.22
C ARG A 47 3.85 -25.75 -18.95
N GLY A 48 3.49 -26.38 -17.83
CA GLY A 48 3.36 -25.69 -16.55
C GLY A 48 2.29 -24.59 -16.52
N GLY A 49 1.31 -24.64 -17.43
CA GLY A 49 0.25 -23.62 -17.54
C GLY A 49 0.66 -22.32 -18.24
N TYR A 50 1.87 -22.22 -18.81
CA TYR A 50 2.35 -20.99 -19.46
C TYR A 50 2.25 -21.06 -20.99
N GLU A 51 1.81 -19.95 -21.60
CA GLU A 51 1.73 -19.79 -23.07
C GLU A 51 2.17 -18.41 -23.55
N TYR A 52 1.79 -17.35 -22.82
CA TYR A 52 2.07 -15.96 -23.15
C TYR A 52 2.18 -15.11 -21.88
N SER A 53 3.27 -14.34 -21.76
CA SER A 53 3.66 -13.67 -20.51
C SER A 53 2.71 -12.56 -20.04
N ARG A 54 1.85 -12.02 -20.90
CA ARG A 54 0.75 -11.15 -20.44
C ARG A 54 -0.23 -11.95 -19.58
N SER A 55 -0.58 -13.16 -20.00
CA SER A 55 -1.53 -14.01 -19.27
C SER A 55 -0.90 -14.61 -18.01
N ALA A 56 0.30 -15.19 -18.12
CA ALA A 56 1.04 -15.72 -16.98
C ALA A 56 2.55 -15.78 -17.28
N ASN A 57 3.39 -15.47 -16.29
CA ASN A 57 4.86 -15.56 -16.37
C ASN A 57 5.39 -16.17 -15.06
N PRO A 58 6.29 -17.19 -15.08
CA PRO A 58 6.74 -17.85 -13.86
C PRO A 58 7.35 -16.90 -12.81
N THR A 59 8.10 -15.89 -13.24
CA THR A 59 8.66 -14.87 -12.33
C THR A 59 7.58 -14.06 -11.64
N ARG A 60 6.51 -13.70 -12.37
CA ARG A 60 5.37 -12.97 -11.83
C ARG A 60 4.51 -13.88 -10.95
N THR A 61 4.30 -15.14 -11.34
CA THR A 61 3.59 -16.14 -10.52
C THR A 61 4.24 -16.30 -9.14
N ALA A 62 5.58 -16.39 -9.07
CA ALA A 62 6.29 -16.43 -7.81
C ALA A 62 6.01 -15.21 -6.91
N LEU A 63 5.96 -14.01 -7.48
CA LEU A 63 5.59 -12.80 -6.75
C LEU A 63 4.14 -12.86 -6.27
N GLU A 64 3.22 -13.27 -7.15
CA GLU A 64 1.78 -13.37 -6.89
C GLU A 64 1.48 -14.36 -5.75
N GLU A 65 2.13 -15.51 -5.74
CA GLU A 65 2.02 -16.52 -4.67
C GLU A 65 2.62 -16.01 -3.35
N CYS A 66 3.78 -15.35 -3.39
CA CYS A 66 4.38 -14.73 -2.22
C CYS A 66 3.45 -13.67 -1.61
N LEU A 67 2.86 -12.79 -2.44
CA LEU A 67 1.94 -11.74 -1.98
C LEU A 67 0.68 -12.33 -1.33
N ALA A 68 0.09 -13.36 -1.93
CA ALA A 68 -1.08 -14.05 -1.39
C ALA A 68 -0.77 -14.64 0.00
N ALA A 69 0.38 -15.30 0.14
CA ALA A 69 0.81 -15.89 1.41
C ALA A 69 1.05 -14.86 2.51
N LEU A 70 1.64 -13.70 2.18
CA LEU A 70 1.94 -12.65 3.18
C LEU A 70 0.69 -11.95 3.72
N GLU A 71 -0.33 -11.76 2.89
CA GLU A 71 -1.61 -11.16 3.31
C GLU A 71 -2.61 -12.21 3.85
N GLY A 72 -2.36 -13.50 3.63
CA GLY A 72 -3.29 -14.57 3.98
C GLY A 72 -4.52 -14.65 3.07
N GLY A 73 -4.40 -14.19 1.82
CA GLY A 73 -5.46 -14.25 0.82
C GLY A 73 -5.39 -15.48 -0.09
N ALA A 74 -6.50 -15.76 -0.78
CA ALA A 74 -6.60 -16.89 -1.71
C ALA A 74 -5.88 -16.63 -3.05
N ARG A 75 -5.79 -15.37 -3.50
CA ARG A 75 -5.16 -15.04 -4.79
C ARG A 75 -4.41 -13.72 -4.74
N GLY A 76 -3.15 -13.73 -5.15
CA GLY A 76 -2.34 -12.54 -5.40
C GLY A 76 -2.22 -12.27 -6.90
N LEU A 77 -2.14 -10.99 -7.29
CA LEU A 77 -1.96 -10.54 -8.67
C LEU A 77 -1.02 -9.33 -8.69
N ALA A 78 -0.05 -9.30 -9.62
CA ALA A 78 0.95 -8.25 -9.70
C ALA A 78 0.79 -7.36 -10.95
N PHE A 79 0.84 -6.05 -10.75
CA PHE A 79 0.50 -5.01 -11.73
C PHE A 79 1.67 -4.07 -11.99
N ALA A 80 1.61 -3.34 -13.10
CA ALA A 80 2.61 -2.36 -13.50
C ALA A 80 2.74 -1.16 -12.53
N SER A 81 1.73 -0.89 -11.69
CA SER A 81 1.74 0.14 -10.65
C SER A 81 0.57 -0.07 -9.66
N GLY A 82 0.61 0.56 -8.49
CA GLY A 82 -0.53 0.59 -7.56
C GLY A 82 -1.82 1.07 -8.22
N LEU A 83 -1.76 2.17 -8.98
CA LEU A 83 -2.94 2.69 -9.72
C LEU A 83 -3.46 1.72 -10.79
N ALA A 84 -2.60 0.89 -11.40
CA ALA A 84 -3.04 -0.15 -12.32
C ALA A 84 -3.78 -1.28 -11.59
N ALA A 85 -3.34 -1.64 -10.37
CA ALA A 85 -4.06 -2.57 -9.50
C ALA A 85 -5.44 -1.99 -9.12
N GLU A 86 -5.49 -0.74 -8.68
CA GLU A 86 -6.76 -0.04 -8.37
C GLU A 86 -7.71 -0.01 -9.57
N ASP A 87 -7.25 0.44 -10.75
CA ASP A 87 -8.08 0.53 -11.96
C ASP A 87 -8.60 -0.85 -12.40
N THR A 88 -7.79 -1.90 -12.34
CA THR A 88 -8.25 -3.27 -12.65
C THR A 88 -9.32 -3.74 -11.66
N LEU A 89 -9.12 -3.56 -10.35
CA LEU A 89 -10.12 -3.97 -9.35
C LEU A 89 -11.43 -3.22 -9.57
N LEU A 90 -11.37 -1.89 -9.72
CA LEU A 90 -12.54 -1.04 -9.86
C LEU A 90 -13.34 -1.37 -11.13
N ARG A 91 -12.66 -1.66 -12.25
CA ARG A 91 -13.34 -2.12 -13.48
C ARG A 91 -13.88 -3.54 -13.41
N THR A 92 -13.35 -4.36 -12.50
CA THR A 92 -13.86 -5.72 -12.27
C THR A 92 -15.17 -5.66 -11.48
N ILE A 93 -15.22 -4.86 -10.41
CA ILE A 93 -16.33 -4.87 -9.44
C ILE A 93 -17.41 -3.81 -9.68
N LEU A 94 -17.14 -2.81 -10.54
CA LEU A 94 -18.07 -1.71 -10.81
C LEU A 94 -18.50 -1.67 -12.28
N LYS A 95 -19.74 -1.26 -12.50
CA LYS A 95 -20.29 -0.89 -13.82
C LYS A 95 -20.99 0.47 -13.75
N PRO A 96 -21.37 1.08 -14.90
CA PRO A 96 -22.11 2.34 -14.90
C PRO A 96 -23.38 2.26 -14.04
N GLY A 97 -23.59 3.26 -13.19
CA GLY A 97 -24.69 3.33 -12.24
C GLY A 97 -24.41 2.69 -10.88
N ASP A 98 -23.27 2.04 -10.67
CA ASP A 98 -22.83 1.62 -9.33
C ASP A 98 -22.23 2.78 -8.54
N HIS A 99 -22.19 2.61 -7.22
CA HIS A 99 -21.67 3.59 -6.26
C HIS A 99 -20.55 2.99 -5.40
N ILE A 100 -19.59 3.82 -4.98
CA ILE A 100 -18.53 3.46 -4.03
C ILE A 100 -18.36 4.55 -2.95
N VAL A 101 -18.10 4.15 -1.71
CA VAL A 101 -17.72 5.09 -0.63
C VAL A 101 -16.20 5.14 -0.55
N ILE A 102 -15.61 6.34 -0.54
CA ILE A 102 -14.16 6.56 -0.45
C ILE A 102 -13.82 7.44 0.78
N PRO A 103 -12.58 7.38 1.30
CA PRO A 103 -12.22 8.18 2.47
C PRO A 103 -12.05 9.66 2.11
N ASN A 104 -12.22 10.53 3.11
CA ASN A 104 -11.97 11.97 3.03
C ASN A 104 -10.48 12.34 3.18
N ASP A 105 -9.63 11.36 3.47
CA ASP A 105 -8.18 11.44 3.42
C ASP A 105 -7.64 10.17 2.75
N ALA A 106 -7.26 10.31 1.48
CA ALA A 106 -6.82 9.22 0.61
C ALA A 106 -5.66 9.73 -0.24
N TYR A 107 -4.83 8.83 -0.74
CA TYR A 107 -3.84 9.16 -1.74
C TYR A 107 -4.45 9.95 -2.91
N GLY A 108 -3.88 11.12 -3.22
CA GLY A 108 -4.38 12.01 -4.27
C GLY A 108 -4.50 11.35 -5.65
N GLY A 109 -3.69 10.33 -5.96
CA GLY A 109 -3.80 9.55 -7.19
C GLY A 109 -5.09 8.71 -7.26
N THR A 110 -5.48 8.08 -6.15
CA THR A 110 -6.71 7.31 -6.00
C THR A 110 -7.93 8.22 -6.13
N PHE A 111 -7.94 9.37 -5.45
CA PHE A 111 -9.01 10.36 -5.63
C PHE A 111 -9.13 10.83 -7.08
N ARG A 112 -8.00 11.10 -7.75
CA ARG A 112 -8.00 11.49 -9.17
C ARG A 112 -8.57 10.39 -10.07
N LEU A 113 -8.28 9.11 -9.79
CA LEU A 113 -8.86 7.97 -10.50
C LEU A 113 -10.39 7.98 -10.38
N PHE A 114 -10.94 8.11 -9.17
CA PHE A 114 -12.39 8.23 -8.97
C PHE A 114 -12.97 9.47 -9.67
N ALA A 115 -12.46 10.65 -9.32
CA ALA A 115 -13.05 11.92 -9.71
C ALA A 115 -12.92 12.26 -11.19
N LYS A 116 -11.87 11.79 -11.88
CA LYS A 116 -11.56 12.18 -13.26
C LYS A 116 -11.63 11.04 -14.27
N VAL A 117 -11.59 9.78 -13.84
CA VAL A 117 -11.69 8.61 -14.73
C VAL A 117 -13.04 7.92 -14.54
N LEU A 118 -13.34 7.43 -13.35
CA LEU A 118 -14.52 6.57 -13.12
C LEU A 118 -15.85 7.32 -13.23
N THR A 119 -15.93 8.58 -12.80
CA THR A 119 -17.11 9.43 -13.04
C THR A 119 -17.49 9.55 -14.51
N ARG A 120 -16.49 9.60 -15.40
CA ARG A 120 -16.73 9.63 -16.86
C ARG A 120 -17.26 8.30 -17.41
N TRP A 121 -17.01 7.21 -16.70
CA TRP A 121 -17.55 5.88 -16.97
C TRP A 121 -18.92 5.65 -16.31
N GLY A 122 -19.50 6.66 -15.65
CA GLY A 122 -20.82 6.58 -15.03
C GLY A 122 -20.82 5.90 -13.66
N VAL A 123 -19.66 5.76 -13.02
CA VAL A 123 -19.57 5.32 -11.61
C VAL A 123 -19.72 6.54 -10.70
N GLU A 124 -20.53 6.39 -9.65
CA GLU A 124 -20.74 7.41 -8.63
C GLU A 124 -19.88 7.14 -7.40
N PHE A 125 -19.52 8.18 -6.65
CA PHE A 125 -18.89 8.01 -5.34
C PHE A 125 -19.38 9.03 -4.32
N SER A 126 -19.33 8.65 -3.05
CA SER A 126 -19.48 9.55 -1.91
C SER A 126 -18.21 9.54 -1.07
N VAL A 127 -17.85 10.68 -0.50
CA VAL A 127 -16.72 10.82 0.42
C VAL A 127 -17.24 10.70 1.85
N ALA A 128 -16.59 9.91 2.69
CA ALA A 128 -16.90 9.75 4.10
C ALA A 128 -15.65 9.86 4.97
N ASN A 129 -15.80 10.30 6.23
CA ASN A 129 -14.72 10.21 7.20
C ASN A 129 -14.68 8.79 7.76
N THR A 130 -13.75 7.97 7.28
CA THR A 130 -13.71 6.55 7.66
C THR A 130 -13.32 6.32 9.13
N GLN A 131 -12.77 7.35 9.80
CA GLN A 131 -12.53 7.34 11.25
C GLN A 131 -13.84 7.52 12.06
N ASP A 132 -14.89 8.06 11.43
CA ASP A 132 -16.24 8.15 11.98
C ASP A 132 -17.19 7.25 11.17
N LEU A 133 -17.35 6.03 11.67
CA LEU A 133 -18.16 5.00 11.04
C LEU A 133 -19.65 5.37 10.88
N ALA A 134 -20.15 6.40 11.59
CA ALA A 134 -21.50 6.90 11.33
C ALA A 134 -21.57 7.55 9.93
N THR A 135 -20.56 8.33 9.54
CA THR A 135 -20.51 8.99 8.23
C THR A 135 -20.43 7.99 7.08
N VAL A 136 -19.76 6.85 7.29
CA VAL A 136 -19.73 5.76 6.31
C VAL A 136 -21.14 5.19 6.12
N ARG A 137 -21.86 4.91 7.21
CA ARG A 137 -23.24 4.39 7.14
C ARG A 137 -24.18 5.36 6.41
N GLU A 138 -24.02 6.66 6.64
CA GLU A 138 -24.81 7.70 5.96
C GLU A 138 -24.48 7.81 4.47
N ALA A 139 -23.22 7.56 4.08
CA ALA A 139 -22.78 7.61 2.69
C ALA A 139 -23.21 6.39 1.86
N LEU A 140 -23.64 5.30 2.50
CA LEU A 140 -24.11 4.10 1.81
C LEU A 140 -25.42 4.37 1.05
N ARG A 141 -25.50 3.78 -0.14
CA ARG A 141 -26.66 3.81 -1.05
C ARG A 141 -27.05 2.40 -1.48
N PRO A 142 -28.30 2.16 -1.95
CA PRO A 142 -28.72 0.84 -2.43
C PRO A 142 -27.89 0.26 -3.59
N ASN A 143 -27.22 1.11 -4.37
CA ASN A 143 -26.32 0.72 -5.46
C ASN A 143 -24.83 0.72 -5.05
N THR A 144 -24.52 0.79 -3.76
CA THR A 144 -23.12 0.73 -3.30
C THR A 144 -22.55 -0.67 -3.48
N ARG A 145 -21.39 -0.78 -4.12
CA ARG A 145 -20.71 -2.05 -4.37
C ARG A 145 -19.45 -2.25 -3.56
N ALA A 146 -18.83 -1.15 -3.13
CA ALA A 146 -17.65 -1.23 -2.31
C ALA A 146 -17.56 -0.04 -1.34
N VAL A 147 -16.81 -0.26 -0.26
CA VAL A 147 -16.27 0.75 0.62
C VAL A 147 -14.75 0.66 0.50
N TRP A 148 -14.12 1.76 0.11
CA TRP A 148 -12.68 1.90 0.00
C TRP A 148 -12.12 2.56 1.25
N VAL A 149 -11.00 2.06 1.77
CA VAL A 149 -10.29 2.67 2.90
C VAL A 149 -8.78 2.56 2.70
N GLU A 150 -8.06 3.53 3.25
CA GLU A 150 -6.61 3.56 3.38
C GLU A 150 -6.31 3.83 4.86
N THR A 151 -5.60 2.92 5.54
CA THR A 151 -5.31 3.07 6.98
C THR A 151 -3.93 2.45 7.31
N PRO A 152 -2.97 3.24 7.83
CA PRO A 152 -3.01 4.68 8.03
C PRO A 152 -3.15 5.47 6.71
N SER A 153 -3.91 6.57 6.71
CA SER A 153 -4.12 7.40 5.51
C SER A 153 -2.90 8.25 5.13
N ASN A 154 -2.72 8.52 3.84
CA ASN A 154 -1.71 9.45 3.33
C ASN A 154 -2.31 10.86 3.09
N PRO A 155 -1.78 11.94 3.71
CA PRO A 155 -0.61 12.01 4.59
C PRO A 155 -0.95 12.14 6.09
N LEU A 156 -2.22 12.17 6.50
CA LEU A 156 -2.58 12.54 7.88
C LEU A 156 -2.49 11.38 8.88
N LEU A 157 -2.23 10.17 8.39
CA LEU A 157 -2.09 8.93 9.17
C LEU A 157 -3.35 8.62 10.02
N GLY A 158 -4.52 8.95 9.49
CA GLY A 158 -5.81 8.62 10.09
C GLY A 158 -6.00 7.11 10.17
N ILE A 159 -6.64 6.65 11.25
CA ILE A 159 -6.80 5.23 11.55
C ILE A 159 -8.28 4.83 11.51
N THR A 160 -8.58 3.79 10.74
CA THR A 160 -9.93 3.23 10.62
C THR A 160 -9.98 1.83 11.20
N ASP A 161 -11.01 1.53 12.01
CA ASP A 161 -11.27 0.17 12.52
C ASP A 161 -11.76 -0.72 11.38
N LEU A 162 -10.89 -1.61 10.90
CA LEU A 162 -11.18 -2.45 9.75
C LEU A 162 -12.28 -3.48 10.03
N THR A 163 -12.30 -4.07 11.24
CA THR A 163 -13.31 -5.07 11.59
C THR A 163 -14.70 -4.44 11.62
N ALA A 164 -14.83 -3.29 12.28
CA ALA A 164 -16.10 -2.58 12.34
C ALA A 164 -16.53 -2.04 10.97
N LEU A 165 -15.58 -1.62 10.12
CA LEU A 165 -15.88 -1.18 8.76
C LEU A 165 -16.33 -2.34 7.86
N ALA A 166 -15.72 -3.52 8.00
CA ALA A 166 -16.11 -4.73 7.28
C ALA A 166 -17.57 -5.10 7.58
N GLU A 167 -17.97 -5.10 8.86
CA GLU A 167 -19.36 -5.34 9.26
C GLU A 167 -20.35 -4.36 8.60
N ILE A 168 -19.98 -3.09 8.48
CA ILE A 168 -20.80 -2.05 7.82
C ILE A 168 -20.90 -2.30 6.32
N ALA A 169 -19.77 -2.55 5.65
CA ALA A 169 -19.73 -2.79 4.22
C ALA A 169 -20.54 -4.05 3.84
N HIS A 170 -20.28 -5.17 4.51
CA HIS A 170 -20.96 -6.44 4.27
C HIS A 170 -22.44 -6.39 4.63
N GLY A 171 -22.82 -5.68 5.69
CA GLY A 171 -24.22 -5.44 6.06
C GLY A 171 -25.02 -4.71 4.98
N ALA A 172 -24.36 -3.96 4.10
CA ALA A 172 -24.95 -3.29 2.95
C ALA A 172 -24.80 -4.07 1.63
N GLY A 173 -24.21 -5.27 1.67
CA GLY A 173 -23.90 -6.07 0.48
C GLY A 173 -22.78 -5.48 -0.38
N ALA A 174 -21.91 -4.64 0.20
CA ALA A 174 -20.75 -4.05 -0.44
C ALA A 174 -19.46 -4.75 0.00
N LEU A 175 -18.45 -4.75 -0.87
CA LEU A 175 -17.11 -5.24 -0.55
C LEU A 175 -16.34 -4.21 0.29
N LEU A 176 -15.45 -4.66 1.17
CA LEU A 176 -14.43 -3.84 1.79
C LEU A 176 -13.11 -3.96 1.01
N VAL A 177 -12.62 -2.84 0.49
CA VAL A 177 -11.30 -2.75 -0.15
C VAL A 177 -10.37 -1.90 0.71
N VAL A 178 -9.20 -2.45 1.04
CA VAL A 178 -8.20 -1.78 1.88
C VAL A 178 -6.93 -1.53 1.08
N ASP A 179 -6.53 -0.28 0.91
CA ASP A 179 -5.16 0.06 0.54
C ASP A 179 -4.27 -0.06 1.78
N ASN A 180 -3.39 -1.07 1.76
CA ASN A 180 -2.53 -1.43 2.88
C ASN A 180 -1.06 -1.02 2.63
N THR A 181 -0.82 -0.10 1.67
CA THR A 181 0.51 0.33 1.25
C THR A 181 1.36 0.86 2.41
N PHE A 182 0.78 1.64 3.33
CA PHE A 182 1.52 2.30 4.42
C PHE A 182 1.93 1.33 5.54
N ALA A 183 1.08 0.37 5.88
CA ALA A 183 1.39 -0.62 6.90
C ALA A 183 2.26 -1.74 6.34
N SER A 184 2.06 -2.11 5.06
CA SER A 184 2.55 -3.35 4.45
C SER A 184 1.95 -4.60 5.13
N PRO A 185 2.03 -5.80 4.50
CA PRO A 185 1.51 -7.02 5.11
C PRO A 185 2.26 -7.42 6.39
N TYR A 186 3.44 -6.83 6.63
CA TYR A 186 4.19 -7.11 7.85
C TYR A 186 3.56 -6.50 9.11
N LEU A 187 2.96 -5.32 8.98
CA LEU A 187 2.38 -4.62 10.12
C LEU A 187 0.88 -4.83 10.23
N GLN A 188 0.17 -5.06 9.13
CA GLN A 188 -1.28 -5.18 9.14
C GLN A 188 -1.72 -6.17 8.06
N GLN A 189 -2.65 -7.06 8.40
CA GLN A 189 -3.21 -8.06 7.48
C GLN A 189 -4.74 -7.86 7.36
N PRO A 190 -5.22 -6.97 6.48
CA PRO A 190 -6.63 -6.60 6.41
C PRO A 190 -7.58 -7.75 6.08
N ILE A 191 -7.13 -8.78 5.36
CA ILE A 191 -7.97 -9.97 5.04
C ILE A 191 -8.41 -10.66 6.33
N ALA A 192 -7.50 -10.81 7.29
CA ALA A 192 -7.82 -11.38 8.61
C ALA A 192 -8.80 -10.50 9.43
N LEU A 193 -8.97 -9.25 9.02
CA LEU A 193 -9.84 -8.26 9.65
C LEU A 193 -11.15 -8.03 8.87
N GLY A 194 -11.40 -8.79 7.80
CA GLY A 194 -12.64 -8.78 7.04
C GLY A 194 -12.59 -8.05 5.69
N ALA A 195 -11.42 -7.65 5.20
CA ALA A 195 -11.29 -7.10 3.86
C ALA A 195 -11.50 -8.18 2.77
N ASP A 196 -12.22 -7.83 1.71
CA ASP A 196 -12.42 -8.71 0.54
C ASP A 196 -11.26 -8.60 -0.45
N ALA A 197 -10.65 -7.41 -0.53
CA ALA A 197 -9.50 -7.13 -1.37
C ALA A 197 -8.52 -6.18 -0.67
N VAL A 198 -7.23 -6.44 -0.84
CA VAL A 198 -6.14 -5.61 -0.36
C VAL A 198 -5.31 -5.12 -1.54
N VAL A 199 -5.07 -3.82 -1.57
CA VAL A 199 -4.27 -3.13 -2.59
C VAL A 199 -2.92 -2.77 -1.98
N HIS A 200 -1.85 -2.93 -2.77
CA HIS A 200 -0.55 -2.37 -2.46
C HIS A 200 0.03 -1.63 -3.65
N SER A 201 0.65 -0.48 -3.39
CA SER A 201 1.72 0.02 -4.25
C SER A 201 3.04 -0.64 -3.84
N THR A 202 3.43 -1.69 -4.57
CA THR A 202 4.69 -2.42 -4.30
C THR A 202 5.93 -1.55 -4.52
N THR A 203 5.75 -0.40 -5.18
CA THR A 203 6.72 0.70 -5.29
C THR A 203 7.30 1.13 -3.94
N LYS A 204 6.54 0.97 -2.85
CA LYS A 204 6.87 1.50 -1.52
C LYS A 204 7.61 0.47 -0.69
N TYR A 205 7.13 0.15 0.51
CA TYR A 205 7.83 -0.74 1.45
C TYR A 205 8.13 -2.14 0.90
N MET A 206 7.27 -2.71 0.05
CA MET A 206 7.50 -4.05 -0.51
C MET A 206 8.75 -4.10 -1.40
N GLY A 207 8.85 -3.22 -2.40
CA GLY A 207 10.06 -3.05 -3.20
C GLY A 207 11.21 -2.52 -2.33
N GLY A 208 10.97 -1.45 -1.58
CA GLY A 208 11.80 -1.01 -0.46
C GLY A 208 13.10 -0.30 -0.83
N HIS A 209 13.38 -0.12 -2.12
CA HIS A 209 14.68 0.41 -2.59
C HIS A 209 14.52 1.51 -3.65
N SER A 210 13.30 2.04 -3.83
CA SER A 210 12.99 3.15 -4.73
C SER A 210 13.47 2.97 -6.18
N ASP A 211 13.52 1.73 -6.66
CA ASP A 211 14.06 1.35 -7.97
C ASP A 211 13.06 0.64 -8.89
N VAL A 212 11.84 0.40 -8.40
CA VAL A 212 10.78 -0.30 -9.14
C VAL A 212 9.41 0.31 -8.84
N VAL A 213 8.62 0.57 -9.89
CA VAL A 213 7.20 0.89 -9.76
C VAL A 213 6.40 -0.39 -9.94
N GLY A 214 5.43 -0.63 -9.06
CA GLY A 214 4.58 -1.81 -9.15
C GLY A 214 3.35 -1.70 -8.26
N GLY A 215 2.41 -2.62 -8.47
CA GLY A 215 1.19 -2.76 -7.67
C GLY A 215 0.83 -4.21 -7.44
N ALA A 216 -0.01 -4.45 -6.44
CA ALA A 216 -0.56 -5.77 -6.16
C ALA A 216 -2.02 -5.68 -5.73
N LEU A 217 -2.77 -6.74 -6.04
CA LEU A 217 -4.05 -7.07 -5.41
C LEU A 217 -3.90 -8.41 -4.71
N VAL A 218 -4.37 -8.51 -3.48
CA VAL A 218 -4.61 -9.78 -2.80
C VAL A 218 -6.09 -9.90 -2.47
N LEU A 219 -6.71 -10.97 -2.91
CA LEU A 219 -8.14 -11.21 -2.79
C LEU A 219 -8.38 -12.30 -1.74
N ALA A 220 -9.34 -12.07 -0.85
CA ALA A 220 -9.70 -13.02 0.20
C ALA A 220 -10.25 -14.33 -0.40
N GLU A 221 -11.07 -14.22 -1.43
CA GLU A 221 -11.78 -15.34 -2.05
C GLU A 221 -11.29 -15.64 -3.48
N ALA A 222 -11.20 -16.92 -3.81
CA ALA A 222 -10.71 -17.37 -5.11
C ALA A 222 -11.60 -16.92 -6.28
N GLY A 223 -12.92 -16.85 -6.09
CA GLY A 223 -13.87 -16.44 -7.12
C GLY A 223 -13.60 -15.02 -7.65
N LEU A 224 -13.51 -14.04 -6.74
CA LEU A 224 -13.14 -12.66 -7.09
C LEU A 224 -11.71 -12.62 -7.67
N GLY A 225 -10.79 -13.43 -7.12
CA GLY A 225 -9.43 -13.58 -7.64
C GLY A 225 -9.37 -13.95 -9.13
N GLU A 226 -10.19 -14.91 -9.58
CA GLU A 226 -10.25 -15.31 -10.98
C GLU A 226 -10.89 -14.23 -11.88
N GLU A 227 -11.90 -13.51 -11.41
CA GLU A 227 -12.48 -12.38 -12.15
C GLU A 227 -11.46 -11.24 -12.35
N VAL A 228 -10.69 -10.91 -11.31
CA VAL A 228 -9.64 -9.90 -11.39
C VAL A 228 -8.49 -10.39 -12.28
N ALA A 229 -8.12 -11.67 -12.21
CA ALA A 229 -7.08 -12.25 -13.08
C ALA A 229 -7.48 -12.19 -14.56
N TYR A 230 -8.76 -12.45 -14.87
CA TYR A 230 -9.29 -12.25 -16.21
C TYR A 230 -9.12 -10.80 -16.68
N HIS A 231 -9.46 -9.81 -15.86
CA HIS A 231 -9.33 -8.40 -16.20
C HIS A 231 -7.87 -7.95 -16.29
N GLN A 232 -6.98 -8.43 -15.42
CA GLN A 232 -5.53 -8.19 -15.52
C GLN A 232 -5.00 -8.64 -16.89
N ASN A 233 -5.38 -9.83 -17.34
CA ASN A 233 -5.01 -10.36 -18.65
C ASN A 233 -5.63 -9.55 -19.79
N ALA A 234 -6.93 -9.24 -19.71
CA ALA A 234 -7.69 -8.55 -20.76
C ALA A 234 -7.26 -7.09 -20.94
N MET A 235 -6.97 -6.39 -19.85
CA MET A 235 -6.52 -4.99 -19.84
C MET A 235 -5.00 -4.87 -20.03
N GLY A 236 -4.24 -5.89 -19.63
CA GLY A 236 -2.80 -6.01 -19.91
C GLY A 236 -1.88 -5.18 -19.01
N ALA A 237 -2.36 -4.63 -17.89
CA ALA A 237 -1.58 -3.79 -16.99
C ALA A 237 -0.69 -4.60 -16.01
N VAL A 238 0.04 -5.59 -16.54
CA VAL A 238 0.82 -6.57 -15.78
C VAL A 238 2.19 -6.06 -15.36
N SER A 239 2.71 -6.58 -14.25
CA SER A 239 4.13 -6.40 -13.88
C SER A 239 5.05 -7.14 -14.86
N GLY A 240 6.15 -6.50 -15.26
CA GLY A 240 7.21 -7.12 -16.05
C GLY A 240 8.03 -8.11 -15.21
N PRO A 241 8.64 -9.15 -15.80
CA PRO A 241 9.35 -10.18 -15.02
C PRO A 241 10.56 -9.64 -14.25
N PHE A 242 11.26 -8.63 -14.77
CA PHE A 242 12.38 -7.99 -14.06
C PHE A 242 11.88 -7.19 -12.84
N ASP A 243 10.82 -6.39 -13.00
CA ASP A 243 10.20 -5.62 -11.92
C ASP A 243 9.64 -6.54 -10.84
N ALA A 244 8.95 -7.62 -11.24
CA ALA A 244 8.43 -8.63 -10.32
C ALA A 244 9.57 -9.28 -9.50
N TRP A 245 10.71 -9.54 -10.14
CA TRP A 245 11.90 -10.07 -9.47
C TRP A 245 12.52 -9.08 -8.49
N LEU A 246 12.59 -7.78 -8.83
CA LEU A 246 13.07 -6.73 -7.91
C LEU A 246 12.18 -6.61 -6.68
N VAL A 247 10.85 -6.66 -6.85
CA VAL A 247 9.91 -6.64 -5.73
C VAL A 247 10.09 -7.89 -4.86
N LEU A 248 10.18 -9.09 -5.45
CA LEU A 248 10.48 -10.33 -4.72
C LEU A 248 11.77 -10.21 -3.91
N ARG A 249 12.82 -9.62 -4.50
CA ARG A 249 14.10 -9.38 -3.81
C ARG A 249 13.91 -8.44 -2.61
N GLY A 250 13.13 -7.37 -2.76
CA GLY A 250 12.82 -6.42 -1.69
C GLY A 250 12.01 -7.02 -0.55
N ILE A 251 11.01 -7.84 -0.87
CA ILE A 251 10.11 -8.48 0.11
C ILE A 251 10.87 -9.34 1.12
N LYS A 252 11.97 -10.00 0.70
CA LYS A 252 12.79 -10.84 1.59
C LYS A 252 13.36 -10.11 2.80
N THR A 253 13.51 -8.79 2.72
CA THR A 253 14.00 -7.96 3.83
C THR A 253 12.90 -7.09 4.44
N LEU A 254 11.64 -7.27 4.06
CA LEU A 254 10.53 -6.42 4.51
C LEU A 254 10.40 -6.42 6.04
N GLY A 255 10.43 -7.58 6.70
CA GLY A 255 10.30 -7.66 8.16
C GLY A 255 11.40 -6.86 8.89
N VAL A 256 12.67 -7.14 8.57
CA VAL A 256 13.82 -6.45 9.21
C VAL A 256 13.87 -4.95 8.88
N ARG A 257 13.43 -4.54 7.68
CA ARG A 257 13.35 -3.12 7.31
C ARG A 257 12.23 -2.43 8.08
N MET A 258 11.05 -3.03 8.14
CA MET A 258 9.90 -2.44 8.83
C MET A 258 10.08 -2.35 10.34
N ASP A 259 10.77 -3.29 10.96
CA ASP A 259 11.19 -3.16 12.36
C ASP A 259 12.05 -1.91 12.56
N ARG A 260 13.02 -1.68 11.68
CA ARG A 260 13.90 -0.51 11.76
C ARG A 260 13.16 0.78 11.44
N HIS A 261 12.32 0.81 10.40
CA HIS A 261 11.48 1.96 10.06
C HIS A 261 10.61 2.37 11.25
N SER A 262 9.93 1.41 11.87
CA SER A 262 9.04 1.68 13.01
C SER A 262 9.82 2.20 14.22
N ALA A 263 10.92 1.54 14.59
CA ALA A 263 11.77 1.98 15.70
C ALA A 263 12.36 3.38 15.49
N ASN A 264 12.80 3.69 14.26
CA ASN A 264 13.30 5.03 13.92
C ASN A 264 12.18 6.07 13.96
N ALA A 265 11.01 5.76 13.40
CA ALA A 265 9.87 6.66 13.34
C ALA A 265 9.32 7.01 14.73
N GLU A 266 9.30 6.07 15.67
CA GLU A 266 8.96 6.34 17.07
C GLU A 266 9.86 7.43 17.67
N LYS A 267 11.18 7.32 17.47
CA LYS A 267 12.15 8.31 17.96
C LYS A 267 12.06 9.66 17.25
N VAL A 268 11.76 9.65 15.96
CA VAL A 268 11.48 10.87 15.20
C VAL A 268 10.20 11.55 15.73
N ALA A 269 9.13 10.80 15.97
CA ALA A 269 7.88 11.33 16.52
C ALA A 269 8.06 11.90 17.93
N GLU A 270 8.80 11.21 18.82
CA GLU A 270 9.17 11.71 20.16
C GLU A 270 9.92 13.04 20.09
N LEU A 271 10.92 13.14 19.21
CA LEU A 271 11.68 14.37 19.00
C LEU A 271 10.75 15.51 18.56
N LEU A 272 9.96 15.27 17.51
CA LEU A 272 9.06 16.28 16.93
C LEU A 272 8.03 16.75 17.96
N ALA A 273 7.45 15.84 18.75
CA ALA A 273 6.45 16.16 19.76
C ALA A 273 7.01 17.07 20.88
N SER A 274 8.31 17.00 21.13
CA SER A 274 8.99 17.86 22.11
C SER A 274 9.50 19.19 21.55
N HIS A 275 9.45 19.40 20.23
CA HIS A 275 10.11 20.52 19.58
C HIS A 275 9.22 21.78 19.55
N PRO A 276 9.68 22.97 20.01
CA PRO A 276 8.84 24.16 20.16
C PRO A 276 8.33 24.75 18.83
N LYS A 277 8.95 24.41 17.70
CA LYS A 277 8.51 24.81 16.35
C LYS A 277 7.50 23.84 15.71
N VAL A 278 7.17 22.74 16.38
CA VAL A 278 6.18 21.77 15.91
C VAL A 278 4.90 21.97 16.71
N SER A 279 3.78 22.23 16.02
CA SER A 279 2.48 22.45 16.66
C SER A 279 1.67 21.17 16.84
N GLN A 280 1.92 20.16 16.01
CA GLN A 280 1.23 18.87 16.05
C GLN A 280 2.10 17.81 15.39
N VAL A 281 2.10 16.60 15.98
CA VAL A 281 2.65 15.39 15.35
C VAL A 281 1.50 14.43 15.07
N LEU A 282 1.50 13.86 13.88
CA LEU A 282 0.61 12.81 13.44
C LEU A 282 1.47 11.56 13.34
N TYR A 283 1.25 10.63 14.26
CA TYR A 283 1.92 9.32 14.28
C TYR A 283 1.06 8.35 15.07
N PRO A 284 0.62 7.23 14.48
CA PRO A 284 -0.29 6.29 15.16
C PRO A 284 0.23 5.72 16.48
N GLY A 285 1.55 5.73 16.70
CA GLY A 285 2.16 5.27 17.94
C GLY A 285 2.10 6.25 19.11
N LEU A 286 1.70 7.51 18.88
CA LEU A 286 1.50 8.46 19.97
C LEU A 286 0.13 8.20 20.64
N PRO A 287 0.06 8.13 21.99
CA PRO A 287 -1.20 7.90 22.71
C PRO A 287 -2.31 8.90 22.37
N GLU A 288 -1.91 10.12 22.02
CA GLU A 288 -2.84 11.22 21.75
C GLU A 288 -3.30 11.27 20.29
N HIS A 289 -2.75 10.39 19.44
CA HIS A 289 -3.13 10.31 18.03
C HIS A 289 -4.55 9.72 17.92
N PRO A 290 -5.47 10.37 17.19
CA PRO A 290 -6.80 9.83 16.95
C PRO A 290 -6.75 8.41 16.38
N GLY A 291 -7.34 7.45 17.09
CA GLY A 291 -7.34 6.04 16.70
C GLY A 291 -6.10 5.25 17.12
N HIS A 292 -5.24 5.77 18.00
CA HIS A 292 -4.11 5.03 18.59
C HIS A 292 -4.50 3.63 19.08
N ASP A 293 -5.55 3.52 19.89
CA ASP A 293 -6.00 2.23 20.44
C ASP A 293 -6.45 1.25 19.34
N ILE A 294 -7.03 1.77 18.26
CA ILE A 294 -7.42 0.96 17.09
C ILE A 294 -6.17 0.48 16.36
N ALA A 295 -5.20 1.36 16.13
CA ALA A 295 -3.93 1.01 15.51
C ALA A 295 -3.20 -0.06 16.33
N ALA A 296 -3.10 0.11 17.65
CA ALA A 296 -2.46 -0.86 18.54
C ALA A 296 -3.16 -2.23 18.55
N LYS A 297 -4.47 -2.26 18.29
CA LYS A 297 -5.25 -3.50 18.17
C LYS A 297 -5.03 -4.22 16.83
N GLN A 298 -4.94 -3.48 15.73
CA GLN A 298 -4.96 -4.06 14.37
C GLN A 298 -3.60 -4.06 13.66
N MET A 299 -2.59 -3.37 14.20
CA MET A 299 -1.24 -3.27 13.65
C MET A 299 -0.20 -3.85 14.61
N LYS A 300 0.81 -4.55 14.07
CA LYS A 300 1.95 -5.10 14.82
C LYS A 300 2.88 -4.00 15.37
N ALA A 301 3.03 -2.92 14.61
CA ALA A 301 3.76 -1.70 14.97
C ALA A 301 3.20 -0.52 14.16
N PHE A 302 3.59 0.71 14.48
CA PHE A 302 2.95 1.93 13.97
C PHE A 302 3.54 2.49 12.67
N GLY A 303 4.51 1.79 12.07
CA GLY A 303 5.05 2.11 10.74
C GLY A 303 6.12 3.19 10.70
N GLY A 304 6.66 3.43 9.49
CA GLY A 304 7.78 4.35 9.22
C GLY A 304 7.38 5.76 8.79
N MET A 305 6.10 6.07 8.75
CA MET A 305 5.59 7.37 8.29
C MET A 305 5.32 8.27 9.48
N VAL A 306 5.78 9.52 9.42
CA VAL A 306 5.45 10.57 10.39
C VAL A 306 5.07 11.83 9.63
N SER A 307 3.98 12.48 10.05
CA SER A 307 3.64 13.82 9.57
C SER A 307 3.63 14.78 10.74
N PHE A 308 3.95 16.05 10.51
CA PHE A 308 3.93 17.06 11.55
C PHE A 308 3.60 18.45 10.98
N ARG A 309 3.01 19.29 11.82
CA ARG A 309 2.66 20.67 11.48
C ARG A 309 3.66 21.64 12.07
N VAL A 310 4.10 22.59 11.26
CA VAL A 310 5.11 23.58 11.67
C VAL A 310 4.41 24.84 12.16
N ALA A 311 4.69 25.25 13.41
CA ALA A 311 4.03 26.37 14.07
C ALA A 311 4.23 27.72 13.34
N GLY A 312 5.28 27.85 12.53
CA GLY A 312 5.56 29.02 11.71
C GLY A 312 4.76 29.13 10.41
N GLY A 313 3.85 28.19 10.14
CA GLY A 313 3.02 28.15 8.94
C GLY A 313 3.73 27.57 7.72
N GLU A 314 3.12 27.74 6.54
CA GLU A 314 3.53 27.13 5.27
C GLU A 314 4.99 27.41 4.90
N GLU A 315 5.41 28.68 4.91
CA GLU A 315 6.79 29.02 4.54
C GLU A 315 7.82 28.40 5.49
N ALA A 316 7.49 28.26 6.79
CA ALA A 316 8.35 27.57 7.72
C ALA A 316 8.40 26.05 7.45
N ALA A 317 7.28 25.44 7.06
CA ALA A 317 7.23 24.03 6.65
C ALA A 317 8.08 23.76 5.39
N VAL A 318 7.95 24.61 4.38
CA VAL A 318 8.78 24.57 3.16
C VAL A 318 10.26 24.69 3.51
N GLU A 319 10.63 25.62 4.39
CA GLU A 319 12.02 25.82 4.79
C GLU A 319 12.59 24.64 5.60
N VAL A 320 11.78 23.91 6.37
CA VAL A 320 12.23 22.66 7.01
C VAL A 320 12.61 21.63 5.94
N CYS A 321 11.77 21.45 4.91
CA CYS A 321 12.06 20.56 3.80
C CYS A 321 13.34 20.96 3.03
N ASN A 322 13.55 22.26 2.81
CA ASN A 322 14.74 22.78 2.11
C ASN A 322 16.03 22.66 2.91
N ARG A 323 15.96 22.71 4.26
CA ARG A 323 17.13 22.66 5.13
C ARG A 323 17.59 21.24 5.46
N ALA A 324 16.74 20.24 5.34
CA ALA A 324 17.12 18.84 5.57
C ALA A 324 18.28 18.42 4.64
N GLN A 325 19.27 17.73 5.20
CA GLN A 325 20.49 17.33 4.49
C GLN A 325 20.58 15.82 4.27
N LEU A 326 19.98 15.04 5.17
CA LEU A 326 19.91 13.59 5.11
C LEU A 326 18.56 13.13 4.57
N PHE A 327 17.46 13.70 5.06
CA PHE A 327 16.16 13.47 4.44
C PHE A 327 16.16 14.09 3.05
N THR A 328 16.06 13.26 2.02
CA THR A 328 16.03 13.74 0.64
C THR A 328 14.67 14.34 0.32
N LEU A 329 14.65 15.57 -0.20
CA LEU A 329 13.43 16.18 -0.71
C LEU A 329 12.95 15.43 -1.96
N GLY A 330 11.90 14.63 -1.82
CA GLY A 330 11.42 13.77 -2.89
C GLY A 330 10.01 13.25 -2.63
N GLU A 331 9.26 13.06 -3.71
CA GLU A 331 8.00 12.32 -3.64
C GLU A 331 8.28 10.82 -3.40
N SER A 332 7.21 10.07 -3.12
CA SER A 332 7.27 8.66 -2.68
C SER A 332 7.64 8.47 -1.20
N LEU A 333 7.82 7.22 -0.80
CA LEU A 333 8.01 6.74 0.58
C LEU A 333 8.38 5.25 0.60
N GLY A 334 8.81 4.77 1.76
CA GLY A 334 9.03 3.35 2.06
C GLY A 334 10.28 2.73 1.46
N GLY A 335 11.15 3.54 0.86
CA GLY A 335 12.52 3.18 0.54
C GLY A 335 13.39 3.06 1.80
N VAL A 336 14.58 2.48 1.67
CA VAL A 336 15.56 2.40 2.76
C VAL A 336 16.10 3.78 3.16
N GLU A 337 16.13 4.71 2.21
CA GLU A 337 16.49 6.11 2.39
C GLU A 337 15.34 6.94 2.95
N SER A 338 15.69 7.89 3.80
CA SER A 338 14.76 8.85 4.39
C SER A 338 14.35 9.92 3.38
N LEU A 339 13.04 10.15 3.25
CA LEU A 339 12.47 11.16 2.37
C LEU A 339 11.65 12.17 3.17
N ILE A 340 11.67 13.43 2.73
CA ILE A 340 10.85 14.52 3.26
C ILE A 340 10.08 15.19 2.12
N GLU A 341 8.84 15.56 2.37
CA GLU A 341 8.06 16.34 1.42
C GLU A 341 7.09 17.33 2.08
N HIS A 342 6.61 18.26 1.26
CA HIS A 342 5.53 19.19 1.59
C HIS A 342 4.27 18.81 0.80
N PRO A 343 3.34 18.00 1.38
CA PRO A 343 2.25 17.38 0.62
C PRO A 343 1.40 18.36 -0.19
N GLY A 344 1.06 19.53 0.37
CA GLY A 344 0.22 20.54 -0.30
C GLY A 344 0.82 21.14 -1.56
N ARG A 345 2.16 21.12 -1.71
CA ARG A 345 2.89 21.64 -2.89
C ARG A 345 3.42 20.53 -3.80
N MET A 346 3.28 19.26 -3.39
CA MET A 346 3.86 18.09 -4.06
C MET A 346 2.77 17.03 -4.30
N THR A 347 2.78 15.92 -3.56
CA THR A 347 1.92 14.74 -3.80
C THR A 347 0.41 15.00 -3.76
N HIS A 348 -0.04 16.02 -3.03
CA HIS A 348 -1.44 16.37 -2.84
C HIS A 348 -1.84 17.67 -3.56
N ALA A 349 -1.00 18.20 -4.46
CA ALA A 349 -1.35 19.35 -5.28
C ALA A 349 -2.64 19.13 -6.12
N SER A 350 -2.97 17.88 -6.46
CA SER A 350 -4.18 17.55 -7.22
C SER A 350 -5.49 17.63 -6.44
N VAL A 351 -5.44 17.72 -5.10
CA VAL A 351 -6.63 17.76 -4.23
C VAL A 351 -6.89 19.14 -3.63
N ALA A 352 -6.13 20.17 -4.04
CA ALA A 352 -6.33 21.55 -3.62
C ALA A 352 -7.77 22.04 -3.91
N GLY A 353 -8.40 22.68 -2.92
CA GLY A 353 -9.79 23.14 -2.98
C GLY A 353 -10.85 22.03 -2.87
N SER A 354 -10.46 20.80 -2.55
CA SER A 354 -11.39 19.69 -2.29
C SER A 354 -11.48 19.37 -0.80
N ALA A 355 -12.38 18.46 -0.43
CA ALA A 355 -12.50 17.97 0.95
C ALA A 355 -11.24 17.23 1.46
N LEU A 356 -10.34 16.84 0.56
CA LEU A 356 -9.08 16.15 0.83
C LEU A 356 -7.88 17.11 0.93
N GLU A 357 -8.11 18.43 0.89
CA GLU A 357 -7.03 19.41 0.98
C GLU A 357 -6.27 19.29 2.31
N VAL A 358 -4.96 19.15 2.19
CA VAL A 358 -4.05 18.96 3.33
C VAL A 358 -3.62 20.32 3.91
N PRO A 359 -3.39 20.43 5.22
CA PRO A 359 -2.90 21.67 5.83
C PRO A 359 -1.61 22.17 5.16
N SER A 360 -1.54 23.46 4.85
CA SER A 360 -0.37 24.03 4.16
C SER A 360 0.88 24.12 5.03
N ASP A 361 0.77 23.90 6.34
CA ASP A 361 1.91 23.85 7.28
C ASP A 361 2.36 22.41 7.58
N LEU A 362 1.86 21.42 6.83
CA LEU A 362 2.17 20.01 7.00
C LEU A 362 3.47 19.62 6.29
N VAL A 363 4.32 18.90 6.99
CA VAL A 363 5.48 18.17 6.45
C VAL A 363 5.24 16.68 6.66
N ARG A 364 5.55 15.86 5.66
CA ARG A 364 5.58 14.40 5.78
C ARG A 364 7.00 13.91 5.66
N VAL A 365 7.40 12.99 6.54
CA VAL A 365 8.65 12.24 6.42
C VAL A 365 8.35 10.75 6.28
N SER A 366 9.04 10.13 5.32
CA SER A 366 9.22 8.68 5.24
C SER A 366 10.53 8.38 5.93
N VAL A 367 10.48 7.90 7.17
CA VAL A 367 11.67 7.64 7.98
C VAL A 367 12.32 6.36 7.51
N GLY A 368 13.55 6.44 7.02
CA GLY A 368 14.34 5.34 6.50
C GLY A 368 14.99 4.46 7.58
N ILE A 369 15.97 3.64 7.18
CA ILE A 369 16.67 2.69 8.05
C ILE A 369 18.08 3.14 8.46
N GLU A 370 18.42 4.42 8.24
CA GLU A 370 19.67 5.02 8.66
C GLU A 370 19.84 4.96 10.20
N SER A 371 21.04 5.34 10.66
CA SER A 371 21.31 5.51 12.08
C SER A 371 20.37 6.57 12.65
N ILE A 372 19.64 6.24 13.72
CA ILE A 372 18.65 7.14 14.30
C ILE A 372 19.26 8.47 14.77
N ASP A 373 20.47 8.46 15.34
CA ASP A 373 21.12 9.68 15.81
C ASP A 373 21.35 10.70 14.68
N ASP A 374 21.67 10.23 13.47
CA ASP A 374 21.88 11.08 12.30
C ASP A 374 20.55 11.69 11.81
N LEU A 375 19.47 10.89 11.80
CA LEU A 375 18.13 11.36 11.44
C LEU A 375 17.61 12.43 12.42
N LEU A 376 17.81 12.22 13.73
CA LEU A 376 17.42 13.17 14.75
C LEU A 376 18.26 14.46 14.68
N ALA A 377 19.55 14.35 14.39
CA ALA A 377 20.43 15.51 14.22
C ALA A 377 20.01 16.34 13.00
N ASP A 378 19.69 15.70 11.87
CA ASP A 378 19.26 16.39 10.66
C ASP A 378 17.91 17.11 10.85
N LEU A 379 16.92 16.46 11.49
CA LEU A 379 15.64 17.13 11.76
C LEU A 379 15.78 18.28 12.76
N LYS A 380 16.60 18.15 13.80
CA LYS A 380 16.88 19.25 14.74
C LYS A 380 17.47 20.46 14.03
N GLN A 381 18.49 20.26 13.19
CA GLN A 381 19.09 21.38 12.47
C GLN A 381 18.12 21.97 11.43
N ALA A 382 17.32 21.12 10.76
CA ALA A 382 16.34 21.56 9.77
C ALA A 382 15.20 22.37 10.41
N LEU A 383 14.79 22.06 11.64
CA LEU A 383 13.82 22.86 12.39
C LEU A 383 14.43 24.18 12.90
N GLY A 384 15.73 24.16 13.21
CA GLY A 384 16.57 25.31 13.54
C GLY A 384 16.46 25.82 14.98
#